data_AF-A0A2U3KGN3-F1
#
_entry.id   AF-A0A2U3KGN3-F1
#
_cell.length_a   1.000
_cell.length_b   1.000
_cell.length_c   1.000
_cell.angle_alpha   90.00
_cell.angle_beta   90.00
_cell.angle_gamma   90.00
#
_symmetry.space_group_name_H-M   'P 1'
#
loop_
_entity.id
_entity.type
_entity.pdbx_description
1 polymer ?
#
loop_
_entity_poly.entity_id
_entity_poly.type
_entity_poly.pdbx_seq_one_letter_code
_entity_poly.pdbx_strand_id
1 'polypeptide(L)'
;MLLTNCMGSEKLLEKIAQVGSRIHHFTEQLVISFADIEDYAKVKAKLARNNVLWKPFNEKSIDQIAKGLQQLNTEWGLKVKTCGEKYDLSEYGIMHSHCIDAELMERLFPSDPVLMKFLGVPVKDEPTLFPEYGSSGPIGQDLNVKLKDCGQRSTCGCIMSKDIGQYDTCVHQCMYCYANNSDKIAQSNMKVHSRFGESIIRDPL
;
A
#
# COMPACT_ATOMS: atom_id res chain seq x y z
N MET A 1 -2.21 9.95 1.08
CA MET A 1 -2.29 11.42 0.88
C MET A 1 -3.03 12.06 2.04
N LEU A 2 -2.71 13.30 2.40
CA LEU A 2 -3.35 14.04 3.51
C LEU A 2 -3.68 15.46 3.06
N LEU A 3 -4.91 15.91 3.27
CA LEU A 3 -5.30 17.32 3.05
C LEU A 3 -5.12 18.14 4.33
N THR A 4 -4.56 19.33 4.17
CA THR A 4 -4.48 20.34 5.22
C THR A 4 -4.89 21.71 4.70
N ASN A 5 -5.00 22.70 5.58
CA ASN A 5 -5.25 24.09 5.20
C ASN A 5 -4.21 24.67 4.21
N CYS A 6 -2.96 24.21 4.27
CA CYS A 6 -1.88 24.66 3.38
C CYS A 6 -1.57 23.68 2.24
N MET A 7 -2.17 22.48 2.26
CA MET A 7 -1.93 21.38 1.33
C MET A 7 -3.26 20.83 0.78
N GLY A 8 -3.76 21.50 -0.26
CA GLY A 8 -4.94 21.06 -1.01
C GLY A 8 -4.62 20.09 -2.15
N SER A 9 -5.66 19.67 -2.89
CA SER A 9 -5.54 18.73 -4.02
C SER A 9 -4.53 19.17 -5.09
N GLU A 10 -4.53 20.44 -5.47
CA GLU A 10 -3.61 20.99 -6.48
C GLU A 10 -2.15 20.85 -6.03
N LYS A 11 -1.83 21.28 -4.81
CA LYS A 11 -0.47 21.15 -4.25
C LYS A 11 -0.03 19.70 -4.05
N LEU A 12 -0.97 18.80 -3.76
CA LEU A 12 -0.67 17.36 -3.71
C LEU A 12 -0.30 16.85 -5.10
N LEU A 13 -1.06 17.21 -6.13
CA LEU A 13 -0.76 16.85 -7.52
C LEU A 13 0.58 17.43 -7.97
N GLU A 14 0.89 18.69 -7.62
CA GLU A 14 2.20 19.29 -7.90
C GLU A 14 3.35 18.48 -7.29
N LYS A 15 3.21 18.05 -6.02
CA LYS A 15 4.23 17.22 -5.36
C LYS A 15 4.35 15.84 -6.00
N ILE A 16 3.22 15.23 -6.37
CA ILE A 16 3.20 13.95 -7.08
C ILE A 16 3.90 14.12 -8.43
N ALA A 17 3.63 15.20 -9.16
CA ALA A 17 4.28 15.51 -10.43
C ALA A 17 5.80 15.64 -10.26
N GLN A 18 6.26 16.41 -9.27
CA GLN A 18 7.69 16.59 -9.01
C GLN A 18 8.44 15.28 -8.74
N VAL A 19 7.82 14.36 -7.99
CA VAL A 19 8.43 13.05 -7.74
C VAL A 19 8.31 12.15 -8.96
N GLY A 20 7.10 12.02 -9.52
CA GLY A 20 6.77 11.17 -10.66
C GLY A 20 7.63 11.46 -11.88
N SER A 21 7.75 12.72 -12.29
CA SER A 21 8.58 13.09 -13.45
C SER A 21 10.05 12.68 -13.30
N ARG A 22 10.57 12.55 -12.06
CA ARG A 22 11.94 12.13 -11.81
C ARG A 22 12.13 10.61 -11.78
N ILE A 23 11.09 9.85 -11.44
CA ILE A 23 11.24 8.41 -11.15
C ILE A 23 10.39 7.49 -12.02
N HIS A 24 9.46 8.03 -12.83
CA HIS A 24 8.50 7.21 -13.58
C HIS A 24 9.16 6.20 -14.53
N HIS A 25 10.32 6.52 -15.12
CA HIS A 25 11.08 5.58 -15.95
C HIS A 25 11.64 4.35 -15.19
N PHE A 26 11.62 4.35 -13.86
CA PHE A 26 12.16 3.28 -13.01
C PHE A 26 11.09 2.44 -12.32
N THR A 27 9.80 2.66 -12.62
CA THR A 27 8.69 1.92 -12.03
C THR A 27 7.61 1.63 -13.07
N GLU A 28 6.84 0.56 -12.87
CA GLU A 28 5.69 0.22 -13.71
C GLU A 28 4.36 0.71 -13.10
N GLN A 29 4.37 1.10 -11.82
CA GLN A 29 3.14 1.29 -11.04
C GLN A 29 3.26 2.50 -10.09
N LEU A 30 2.14 3.22 -9.96
CA LEU A 30 1.93 4.24 -8.94
C LEU A 30 0.75 3.82 -8.07
N VAL A 31 1.00 3.53 -6.80
CA VAL A 31 -0.06 3.22 -5.83
C VAL A 31 -0.31 4.42 -4.94
N ILE A 32 -1.56 4.85 -4.85
CA ILE A 32 -1.99 5.93 -3.99
C ILE A 32 -3.00 5.46 -2.93
N SER A 33 -3.13 6.22 -1.86
CA SER A 33 -4.14 6.04 -0.82
C SER A 33 -4.56 7.39 -0.26
N PHE A 34 -5.77 7.47 0.27
CA PHE A 34 -6.29 8.63 0.98
C PHE A 34 -6.24 8.34 2.48
N ALA A 35 -5.74 9.28 3.28
CA ALA A 35 -5.58 9.03 4.72
C ALA A 35 -6.92 9.19 5.46
N ASP A 36 -7.43 8.09 6.01
CA ASP A 36 -8.65 8.04 6.84
C ASP A 36 -8.39 8.50 8.28
N ILE A 37 -7.99 9.75 8.48
CA ILE A 37 -7.57 10.27 9.81
C ILE A 37 -8.66 10.14 10.88
N GLU A 38 -9.94 10.12 10.49
CA GLU A 38 -11.08 9.99 11.41
C GLU A 38 -10.99 8.75 12.30
N ASP A 39 -10.47 7.64 11.77
CA ASP A 39 -10.40 6.35 12.47
C ASP A 39 -9.18 6.24 13.40
N TYR A 40 -8.20 7.14 13.26
CA TYR A 40 -6.93 7.08 14.01
C TYR A 40 -6.87 8.15 15.10
N ALA A 41 -7.46 7.85 16.27
CA ALA A 41 -7.48 8.74 17.44
C ALA A 41 -6.09 9.31 17.81
N LYS A 42 -5.04 8.48 17.73
CA LYS A 42 -3.66 8.88 18.02
C LYS A 42 -3.13 9.90 17.02
N VAL A 43 -3.41 9.69 15.73
CA VAL A 43 -3.00 10.61 14.67
C VAL A 43 -3.74 11.93 14.80
N LYS A 44 -5.05 11.90 15.07
CA LYS A 44 -5.84 13.12 15.40
C LYS A 44 -5.22 13.92 16.53
N ALA A 45 -4.89 13.25 17.64
CA ALA A 45 -4.27 13.89 18.79
C ALA A 45 -2.88 14.47 18.45
N LYS A 46 -2.07 13.79 17.62
CA LYS A 46 -0.76 14.28 17.18
C LYS A 46 -0.88 15.50 16.28
N LEU A 47 -1.79 15.48 15.32
CA LEU A 47 -2.06 16.63 14.43
C LEU A 47 -2.55 17.84 15.22
N ALA A 48 -3.50 17.65 16.15
CA ALA A 48 -4.03 18.71 17.00
C ALA A 48 -2.94 19.34 17.89
N ARG A 49 -2.11 18.51 18.55
CA ARG A 49 -0.99 18.99 19.39
C ARG A 49 0.03 19.85 18.66
N ASN A 50 0.14 19.68 17.34
CA ASN A 50 1.07 20.43 16.50
C ASN A 50 0.35 21.47 15.62
N ASN A 51 -0.90 21.82 15.94
CA ASN A 51 -1.69 22.84 15.23
C ASN A 51 -1.86 22.57 13.72
N VAL A 52 -1.89 21.30 13.31
CA VAL A 52 -2.13 20.92 11.92
C VAL A 52 -3.63 20.77 11.69
N LEU A 53 -4.18 21.71 10.93
CA LEU A 53 -5.57 21.69 10.48
C LEU A 53 -5.71 20.79 9.26
N TRP A 54 -6.18 19.56 9.49
CA TRP A 54 -6.43 18.58 8.44
C TRP A 54 -7.91 18.60 8.01
N LYS A 55 -8.19 18.08 6.81
CA LYS A 55 -9.55 17.95 6.26
C LYS A 55 -9.76 16.54 5.71
N PRO A 56 -10.94 15.92 5.90
CA PRO A 56 -11.25 14.65 5.25
C PRO A 56 -11.34 14.83 3.74
N PHE A 57 -11.05 13.75 3.00
CA PHE A 57 -11.32 13.72 1.57
C PHE A 57 -12.82 13.56 1.34
N ASN A 58 -13.35 14.31 0.38
CA ASN A 58 -14.70 14.16 -0.14
C ASN A 58 -14.67 13.81 -1.63
N GLU A 59 -15.83 13.43 -2.19
CA GLU A 59 -15.96 13.04 -3.60
C GLU A 59 -15.34 14.08 -4.55
N LYS A 60 -15.60 15.37 -4.35
CA LYS A 60 -15.04 16.44 -5.18
C LYS A 60 -13.51 16.47 -5.14
N SER A 61 -12.91 16.32 -3.96
CA SER A 61 -11.45 16.33 -3.80
C SER A 61 -10.80 15.09 -4.39
N ILE A 62 -11.47 13.94 -4.32
CA ILE A 62 -11.01 12.66 -4.89
C ILE A 62 -11.11 12.72 -6.41
N ASP A 63 -12.24 13.16 -6.95
CA ASP A 63 -12.46 13.41 -8.38
C ASP A 63 -11.38 14.34 -8.95
N GLN A 64 -11.09 15.45 -8.28
CA GLN A 64 -10.05 16.38 -8.69
C GLN A 64 -8.66 15.73 -8.73
N ILE A 65 -8.32 14.92 -7.72
CA ILE A 65 -7.03 14.21 -7.68
C ILE A 65 -6.98 13.11 -8.74
N ALA A 66 -8.06 12.36 -8.95
CA ALA A 66 -8.12 11.30 -9.95
C ALA A 66 -7.96 11.85 -11.37
N LYS A 67 -8.66 12.95 -11.69
CA LYS A 67 -8.50 13.68 -12.96
C LYS A 67 -7.08 14.20 -13.15
N GLY A 68 -6.50 14.82 -12.11
CA GLY A 68 -5.13 15.32 -12.17
C GLY A 68 -4.10 14.20 -12.37
N LEU A 69 -4.29 13.06 -11.69
CA LEU A 69 -3.42 11.89 -11.87
C LEU A 69 -3.53 11.30 -13.26
N GLN A 70 -4.74 11.21 -13.83
CA GLN A 70 -4.94 10.74 -15.20
C GLN A 70 -4.17 11.63 -16.18
N GLN A 71 -4.24 12.96 -16.02
CA GLN A 71 -3.50 13.91 -16.85
C GLN A 71 -1.99 13.71 -16.73
N LEU A 72 -1.45 13.65 -15.51
CA LEU A 72 -0.02 13.40 -15.28
C LEU A 72 0.44 12.07 -15.88
N ASN A 73 -0.42 11.06 -15.79
CA ASN A 73 -0.11 9.72 -16.27
C ASN A 73 -0.09 9.59 -17.80
N THR A 74 -0.60 10.58 -18.55
CA THR A 74 -0.47 10.60 -20.02
C THR A 74 1.00 10.64 -20.46
N GLU A 75 1.86 11.34 -19.71
CA GLU A 75 3.30 11.37 -19.94
C GLU A 75 3.97 10.12 -19.38
N TRP A 76 3.54 9.64 -18.20
CA TRP A 76 4.27 8.61 -17.48
C TRP A 76 3.96 7.17 -17.92
N GLY A 77 2.75 6.91 -18.40
CA GLY A 77 2.32 5.56 -18.79
C GLY A 77 2.32 4.53 -17.65
N LEU A 78 2.20 4.96 -16.39
CA LEU A 78 2.21 4.07 -15.23
C LEU A 78 0.85 3.40 -15.02
N LYS A 79 0.85 2.22 -14.41
CA LYS A 79 -0.36 1.61 -13.87
C LYS A 79 -0.72 2.33 -12.57
N VAL A 80 -1.70 3.23 -12.60
CA VAL A 80 -2.16 3.94 -11.40
C VAL A 80 -3.16 3.08 -10.66
N LYS A 81 -2.94 2.87 -9.36
CA LYS A 81 -3.82 2.05 -8.51
C LYS A 81 -4.10 2.70 -7.15
N THR A 82 -5.20 2.30 -6.52
CA THR A 82 -5.56 2.68 -5.14
C THR A 82 -5.50 1.51 -4.17
N CYS A 83 -4.99 1.73 -2.95
CA CYS A 83 -4.94 0.70 -1.92
C CYS A 83 -6.19 0.68 -1.03
N GLY A 84 -7.01 -0.35 -1.18
CA GLY A 84 -8.13 -0.71 -0.27
C GLY A 84 -9.15 0.40 -0.03
N GLU A 85 -9.41 1.22 -1.04
CA GLU A 85 -10.33 2.34 -0.96
C GLU A 85 -11.79 1.92 -1.12
N LYS A 86 -12.73 2.77 -0.70
CA LYS A 86 -14.18 2.56 -0.91
C LYS A 86 -14.67 3.11 -2.25
N TYR A 87 -13.92 4.06 -2.82
CA TYR A 87 -14.32 4.80 -4.01
C TYR A 87 -13.92 4.04 -5.27
N ASP A 88 -14.88 3.80 -6.15
CA ASP A 88 -14.59 3.29 -7.48
C ASP A 88 -14.06 4.43 -8.36
N LEU A 89 -12.80 4.31 -8.78
CA LEU A 89 -12.11 5.26 -9.65
C LEU A 89 -11.78 4.65 -11.01
N SER A 90 -12.45 3.54 -11.36
CA SER A 90 -12.25 2.84 -12.62
C SER A 90 -12.52 3.72 -13.83
N GLU A 91 -13.42 4.71 -13.70
CA GLU A 91 -13.68 5.71 -14.75
C GLU A 91 -12.44 6.56 -15.14
N TYR A 92 -11.48 6.69 -14.21
CA TYR A 92 -10.21 7.37 -14.45
C TYR A 92 -9.10 6.43 -14.90
N GLY A 93 -9.39 5.14 -15.07
CA GLY A 93 -8.40 4.09 -15.30
C GLY A 93 -7.60 3.73 -14.04
N ILE A 94 -8.09 4.12 -12.85
CA ILE A 94 -7.43 3.85 -11.57
C ILE A 94 -8.03 2.58 -10.97
N MET A 95 -7.25 1.50 -10.95
CA MET A 95 -7.70 0.19 -10.46
C MET A 95 -7.39 0.02 -8.96
N HIS A 96 -8.01 -0.95 -8.31
CA HIS A 96 -7.60 -1.33 -6.96
C HIS A 96 -6.33 -2.18 -6.98
N SER A 97 -5.40 -1.89 -6.07
CA SER A 97 -4.19 -2.68 -5.83
C SER A 97 -4.28 -3.49 -4.54
N HIS A 98 -3.48 -4.55 -4.50
CA HIS A 98 -3.11 -5.24 -3.28
C HIS A 98 -1.68 -4.86 -2.88
N CYS A 99 -1.43 -4.57 -1.59
CA CYS A 99 -0.06 -4.39 -1.09
C CYS A 99 0.70 -5.72 -1.05
N ILE A 100 -0.01 -6.80 -0.70
CA ILE A 100 0.47 -8.17 -0.75
C ILE A 100 -0.29 -8.84 -1.88
N ASP A 101 0.33 -8.85 -3.06
CA ASP A 101 -0.32 -9.10 -4.35
C ASP A 101 0.10 -10.46 -4.92
N ALA A 102 -0.87 -11.38 -4.99
CA ALA A 102 -0.64 -12.73 -5.50
C ALA A 102 -0.29 -12.74 -7.00
N GLU A 103 -0.93 -11.88 -7.80
CA GLU A 103 -0.67 -11.79 -9.24
C GLU A 103 0.74 -11.28 -9.50
N LEU A 104 1.19 -10.32 -8.68
CA LEU A 104 2.56 -9.85 -8.76
C LEU A 104 3.57 -10.94 -8.37
N MET A 105 3.28 -11.70 -7.30
CA MET A 105 4.13 -12.80 -6.86
C MET A 105 4.25 -13.92 -7.91
N GLU A 106 3.12 -14.32 -8.50
CA GLU A 106 3.10 -15.29 -9.60
C GLU A 106 3.94 -14.81 -10.78
N ARG A 107 3.71 -13.56 -11.22
CA ARG A 107 4.43 -12.97 -12.35
C ARG A 107 5.95 -12.93 -12.13
N LEU A 108 6.39 -12.60 -10.91
CA LEU A 108 7.81 -12.43 -10.60
C LEU A 108 8.53 -13.74 -10.29
N PHE A 109 7.82 -14.74 -9.76
CA PHE A 109 8.41 -15.99 -9.29
C PHE A 109 7.69 -17.24 -9.83
N PRO A 110 7.40 -17.34 -11.15
CA PRO A 110 6.59 -18.43 -11.71
C PRO A 110 7.24 -19.81 -11.57
N SER A 111 8.55 -19.85 -11.34
CA SER A 111 9.33 -21.10 -11.21
C SER A 111 9.47 -21.58 -9.76
N ASP A 112 8.92 -20.88 -8.76
CA ASP A 112 8.94 -21.33 -7.37
C ASP A 112 7.74 -22.27 -7.09
N PRO A 113 7.96 -23.60 -7.00
CA PRO A 113 6.87 -24.55 -6.85
C PRO A 113 6.17 -24.45 -5.49
N VAL A 114 6.89 -24.01 -4.44
CA VAL A 114 6.32 -23.85 -3.10
C VAL A 114 5.36 -22.66 -3.10
N LEU A 115 5.79 -21.55 -3.71
CA LEU A 115 4.96 -20.36 -3.85
C LEU A 115 3.76 -20.61 -4.78
N MET A 116 3.95 -21.23 -5.96
CA MET A 116 2.83 -21.51 -6.87
C MET A 116 1.78 -22.40 -6.21
N LYS A 117 2.21 -23.44 -5.49
CA LYS A 117 1.30 -24.28 -4.70
C LYS A 117 0.57 -23.49 -3.62
N PHE A 118 1.26 -22.58 -2.93
CA PHE A 118 0.66 -21.71 -1.91
C PHE A 118 -0.39 -20.76 -2.52
N LEU A 119 -0.10 -20.16 -3.67
CA LEU A 119 -1.01 -19.28 -4.41
C LEU A 119 -2.15 -20.06 -5.10
N GLY A 120 -2.06 -21.39 -5.16
CA GLY A 120 -3.03 -22.25 -5.83
C GLY A 120 -2.96 -22.16 -7.36
N VAL A 121 -1.79 -21.84 -7.90
CA VAL A 121 -1.51 -21.82 -9.34
C VAL A 121 -1.10 -23.23 -9.77
N PRO A 122 -1.74 -23.83 -10.80
CA PRO A 122 -1.39 -25.17 -11.25
C PRO A 122 0.03 -25.20 -11.81
N VAL A 123 0.87 -26.10 -11.28
CA VAL A 123 2.24 -26.29 -11.75
C VAL A 123 2.19 -27.03 -13.09
N LYS A 124 2.92 -26.53 -14.10
CA LYS A 124 2.90 -26.98 -15.51
C LYS A 124 3.36 -28.43 -15.77
N ASP A 125 3.57 -29.23 -14.73
CA ASP A 125 4.05 -30.61 -14.85
C ASP A 125 2.93 -31.62 -15.14
N GLU A 126 1.66 -31.20 -15.12
CA GLU A 126 0.56 -32.02 -15.65
C GLU A 126 0.16 -31.56 -17.06
N PRO A 127 0.15 -32.46 -18.06
CA PRO A 127 -0.31 -32.12 -19.40
C PRO A 127 -1.80 -31.76 -19.35
N THR A 128 -2.11 -30.48 -19.49
CA THR A 128 -3.48 -30.03 -19.71
C THR A 128 -3.92 -30.46 -21.10
N LEU A 129 -5.12 -31.04 -21.21
CA LEU A 129 -5.70 -31.54 -22.48
C LEU A 129 -5.88 -30.46 -23.56
N PHE A 130 -5.73 -29.17 -23.19
CA PHE A 130 -5.89 -28.02 -24.08
C PHE A 130 -4.73 -27.02 -23.89
N PRO A 131 -3.57 -27.25 -24.54
CA PRO A 131 -2.40 -26.38 -24.40
C PRO A 131 -2.58 -24.98 -25.03
N GLU A 132 -3.62 -24.77 -25.85
CA GLU A 132 -3.93 -23.46 -26.46
C GLU A 132 -4.62 -22.49 -25.49
N TYR A 133 -5.18 -23.00 -24.38
CA TYR A 133 -5.64 -22.21 -23.26
C TYR A 133 -4.62 -22.37 -22.13
N GLY A 134 -3.48 -21.67 -22.24
CA GLY A 134 -2.55 -21.56 -21.11
C GLY A 134 -3.32 -21.15 -19.86
N SER A 135 -2.97 -21.72 -18.70
CA SER A 135 -3.64 -21.62 -17.40
C SER A 135 -3.88 -20.19 -16.90
N SER A 136 -4.69 -19.42 -17.61
CA SER A 136 -5.14 -18.07 -17.27
C SER A 136 -6.46 -18.16 -16.49
N GLY A 137 -6.54 -19.11 -15.57
CA GLY A 137 -7.57 -19.13 -14.55
C GLY A 137 -7.26 -18.08 -13.49
N PRO A 138 -8.25 -17.42 -12.89
CA PRO A 138 -8.02 -16.51 -11.77
C PRO A 138 -7.31 -17.23 -10.61
N ILE A 139 -6.29 -16.60 -10.03
CA ILE A 139 -5.54 -17.13 -8.89
C ILE A 139 -6.51 -17.56 -7.77
N GLY A 140 -6.36 -18.80 -7.29
CA GLY A 140 -7.16 -19.35 -6.21
C GLY A 140 -8.51 -19.99 -6.61
N GLN A 141 -8.90 -20.02 -7.89
CA GLN A 141 -10.13 -20.70 -8.32
C GLN A 141 -10.00 -22.23 -8.46
N ASP A 142 -8.84 -22.75 -8.85
CA ASP A 142 -8.69 -24.19 -9.13
C ASP A 142 -8.54 -25.06 -7.87
N LEU A 143 -8.30 -24.47 -6.69
CA LEU A 143 -7.99 -25.21 -5.45
C LEU A 143 -8.79 -24.76 -4.20
N ASN A 144 -9.82 -23.92 -4.35
CA ASN A 144 -10.63 -23.39 -3.23
C ASN A 144 -9.75 -22.77 -2.11
N VAL A 145 -8.64 -22.13 -2.48
CA VAL A 145 -7.66 -21.59 -1.53
C VAL A 145 -8.08 -20.19 -1.12
N LYS A 146 -8.45 -20.03 0.16
CA LYS A 146 -8.76 -18.73 0.73
C LYS A 146 -7.47 -17.96 1.03
N LEU A 147 -6.99 -17.19 0.06
CA LEU A 147 -5.75 -16.41 0.18
C LEU A 147 -5.92 -15.10 0.96
N LYS A 148 -7.09 -14.45 0.88
CA LYS A 148 -7.34 -13.16 1.51
C LYS A 148 -7.06 -13.22 3.02
N ASP A 149 -6.28 -12.28 3.50
CA ASP A 149 -6.05 -12.10 4.93
C ASP A 149 -7.36 -11.76 5.67
N CYS A 150 -7.69 -12.56 6.68
CA CYS A 150 -8.89 -12.39 7.50
C CYS A 150 -8.80 -11.22 8.48
N GLY A 151 -7.59 -10.78 8.84
CA GLY A 151 -7.35 -9.64 9.72
C GLY A 151 -7.48 -8.28 9.02
N GLN A 152 -7.56 -8.27 7.68
CA GLN A 152 -7.64 -7.05 6.90
C GLN A 152 -9.08 -6.61 6.63
N ARG A 153 -9.28 -5.28 6.48
CA ARG A 153 -10.57 -4.67 6.13
C ARG A 153 -11.25 -5.34 4.93
N SER A 154 -12.58 -5.25 4.85
CA SER A 154 -13.37 -5.91 3.80
C SER A 154 -12.98 -5.48 2.39
N THR A 155 -12.65 -4.20 2.20
CA THR A 155 -12.20 -3.62 0.93
C THR A 155 -10.75 -3.95 0.56
N CYS A 156 -9.98 -4.53 1.49
CA CYS A 156 -8.59 -4.91 1.24
C CYS A 156 -8.53 -6.35 0.70
N GLY A 157 -8.01 -6.52 -0.51
CA GLY A 157 -7.82 -7.84 -1.12
C GLY A 157 -6.41 -8.43 -0.94
N CYS A 158 -5.57 -7.87 -0.05
CA CYS A 158 -4.26 -8.45 0.22
C CYS A 158 -4.39 -9.92 0.66
N ILE A 159 -3.48 -10.75 0.16
CA ILE A 159 -3.35 -12.11 0.65
C ILE A 159 -2.71 -12.12 2.06
N MET A 160 -2.77 -13.26 2.73
CA MET A 160 -2.25 -13.44 4.09
C MET A 160 -0.81 -12.94 4.21
N SER A 161 -0.53 -12.22 5.29
CA SER A 161 0.80 -11.70 5.57
C SER A 161 1.06 -11.62 7.07
N LYS A 162 2.34 -11.46 7.42
CA LYS A 162 2.77 -11.15 8.79
C LYS A 162 3.61 -9.89 8.72
N ASP A 163 3.19 -8.87 9.46
CA ASP A 163 3.94 -7.63 9.55
C ASP A 163 5.27 -7.89 10.27
N ILE A 164 6.34 -7.45 9.63
CA ILE A 164 7.67 -7.42 10.22
C ILE A 164 7.99 -5.97 10.61
N GLY A 165 8.17 -5.73 11.91
CA GLY A 165 8.46 -4.40 12.41
C GLY A 165 8.08 -4.25 13.87
N GLN A 166 8.44 -3.09 14.43
CA GLN A 166 8.16 -2.77 15.81
C GLN A 166 7.77 -1.30 15.94
N TYR A 167 6.63 -1.06 16.60
CA TYR A 167 6.17 0.28 16.91
C TYR A 167 7.12 1.03 17.84
N ASP A 168 7.00 2.36 17.84
CA ASP A 168 7.82 3.22 18.67
C ASP A 168 9.34 3.06 18.46
N THR A 169 9.78 2.78 17.24
CA THR A 169 11.23 2.65 16.91
C THR A 169 11.70 3.63 15.84
N CYS A 170 10.78 4.21 15.06
CA CYS A 170 11.13 5.08 13.93
C CYS A 170 11.35 6.54 14.37
N VAL A 171 12.53 7.12 14.13
CA VAL A 171 12.84 8.50 14.59
C VAL A 171 12.47 9.62 13.61
N HIS A 172 11.78 9.31 12.49
CA HIS A 172 11.36 10.30 11.50
C HIS A 172 10.26 11.26 11.98
N GLN A 173 9.55 10.90 13.06
CA GLN A 173 8.56 11.75 13.75
C GLN A 173 7.42 12.29 12.85
N CYS A 174 7.06 11.56 11.78
CA CYS A 174 6.02 11.99 10.84
C CYS A 174 4.71 12.40 11.55
N MET A 175 4.12 13.49 11.08
CA MET A 175 2.90 14.08 11.64
C MET A 175 1.67 13.17 11.58
N TYR A 176 1.63 12.31 10.57
CA TYR A 176 0.57 11.36 10.30
C TYR A 176 0.94 9.93 10.73
N CYS A 177 2.02 9.76 11.51
CA CYS A 177 2.49 8.44 11.93
C CYS A 177 1.48 7.79 12.89
N TYR A 178 0.99 6.60 12.54
CA TYR A 178 0.19 5.77 13.44
C TYR A 178 1.05 4.79 14.27
N ALA A 179 2.26 4.47 13.79
CA ALA A 179 3.15 3.45 14.36
C ALA A 179 3.98 3.94 15.57
N ASN A 180 4.07 5.25 15.80
CA ASN A 180 4.71 5.83 16.98
C ASN A 180 3.69 6.53 17.87
N ASN A 181 3.63 6.12 19.12
CA ASN A 181 2.84 6.73 20.18
C ASN A 181 3.47 8.03 20.69
N SER A 182 4.80 8.07 20.79
CA SER A 182 5.53 9.21 21.34
C SER A 182 6.92 9.36 20.72
N ASP A 183 7.26 10.60 20.34
CA ASP A 183 8.57 10.92 19.80
C ASP A 183 9.68 10.64 20.83
N LYS A 184 9.39 10.82 22.12
CA LYS A 184 10.34 10.50 23.22
C LYS A 184 10.62 8.99 23.33
N ILE A 185 9.59 8.16 23.18
CA ILE A 185 9.74 6.70 23.25
C ILE A 185 10.56 6.23 22.05
N ALA A 186 10.23 6.70 20.84
CA ALA A 186 10.98 6.37 19.63
C ALA A 186 12.46 6.76 19.73
N GLN A 187 12.76 7.95 20.27
CA GLN A 187 14.13 8.39 20.52
C GLN A 187 14.86 7.56 21.59
N SER A 188 14.15 7.09 22.62
CA SER A 188 14.73 6.21 23.64
C SER A 188 15.03 4.83 23.07
N ASN A 189 14.08 4.24 22.34
CA ASN A 189 14.20 2.93 21.71
C ASN A 189 15.31 2.90 20.66
N MET A 190 15.50 4.00 19.93
CA MET A 190 16.61 4.12 18.98
C MET A 190 17.99 3.96 19.63
N LYS A 191 18.15 4.34 20.92
CA LYS A 191 19.42 4.20 21.65
C LYS A 191 19.76 2.75 21.98
N VAL A 192 18.74 1.89 22.09
CA VAL A 192 18.89 0.46 22.36
C VAL A 192 18.65 -0.40 21.11
N HIS A 193 18.65 0.24 19.94
CA HIS A 193 18.48 -0.43 18.66
C HIS A 193 19.58 -1.48 18.45
N SER A 194 19.19 -2.70 18.10
CA SER A 194 20.13 -3.78 17.85
C SER A 194 20.15 -4.12 16.36
N ARG A 195 21.25 -3.78 15.67
CA ARG A 195 21.38 -4.09 14.23
C ARG A 195 21.43 -5.59 13.94
N PHE A 196 21.90 -6.38 14.91
CA PHE A 196 22.09 -7.82 14.77
C PHE A 196 21.22 -8.61 15.76
N GLY A 197 20.27 -7.95 16.42
CA GLY A 197 19.32 -8.62 17.31
C GLY A 197 18.17 -9.24 16.51
N GLU A 198 17.48 -10.21 17.11
CA GLU A 198 16.24 -10.78 16.55
C GLU A 198 15.10 -9.75 16.55
N SER A 199 15.11 -8.83 17.52
CA SER A 199 14.19 -7.68 17.64
C SER A 199 14.89 -6.36 17.30
N ILE A 200 14.12 -5.36 16.87
CA ILE A 200 14.63 -4.01 16.55
C ILE A 200 15.24 -3.36 17.80
N ILE A 201 14.61 -3.52 18.95
CA ILE A 201 15.17 -3.16 20.26
C ILE A 201 15.74 -4.40 20.95
N ARG A 202 16.77 -4.23 21.78
CA ARG A 202 17.23 -5.31 22.67
C ARG A 202 16.15 -5.64 23.69
N ASP A 203 15.96 -6.93 23.96
CA ASP A 203 15.08 -7.34 25.05
C ASP A 203 15.64 -6.85 26.39
N PRO A 204 14.78 -6.37 27.31
CA PRO A 204 15.22 -6.08 28.66
C PRO A 204 15.72 -7.38 29.30
N LEU A 205 16.97 -7.36 29.78
CA LEU A 205 17.56 -8.43 30.60
C LEU A 205 16.81 -8.56 31.93
#